data_AF-A0A353PV86-F1
#
_entry.id   AF-A0A353PV86-F1
#
_cell.length_a   1.000
_cell.length_b   1.000
_cell.length_c   1.000
_cell.angle_alpha   90.00
_cell.angle_beta   90.00
_cell.angle_gamma   90.00
#
_symmetry.space_group_name_H-M   'P 1'
#
loop_
_entity.id
_entity.type
_entity.pdbx_description
1 polymer ?
#
loop_
_entity_poly.entity_id
_entity_poly.type
_entity_poly.pdbx_seq_one_letter_code
_entity_poly.pdbx_strand_id
1 'polypeptide(L)'
;NVSIKTGNITFLGTVIVKGNVDDGFNIKASGNIEVYGTVGKSILEADGDIVVSQGILGRDEGYVRAGRSLWAKFIQNTKVDVEEYIIVAEGIVNSQVTSNKKILLQGKRASIMGGHVFATEEIYTKNLGSPGGGSETIIEVGYDPRSKRRLGDLQEKQAILIRELDEIELNLQTLENTKKVRKTLPHDKEESLVKFTARKEEILVESEAMSAEIQQIQQYLRDLKVIGKVSAMGTVYAGVKIHVRDAKDDVRTEVKAVTFFYEDGFVRRGKYEAPSDDDTKRVPDGYSSN
;
A
#
# COMPACT_ATOMS: atom_id res chain seq x y z
N ASN A 1 -5.31 -29.08 8.50
CA ASN A 1 -6.20 -28.01 8.03
C ASN A 1 -6.64 -27.21 9.23
N VAL A 2 -6.75 -25.89 9.06
CA VAL A 2 -7.40 -25.01 10.02
C VAL A 2 -8.81 -24.77 9.50
N SER A 3 -9.80 -25.30 10.22
CA SER A 3 -11.20 -25.27 9.83
C SER A 3 -12.07 -25.23 11.08
N ILE A 4 -13.39 -25.40 10.93
CA ILE A 4 -14.34 -25.39 12.06
C ILE A 4 -14.00 -26.40 13.16
N LYS A 5 -13.29 -27.48 12.80
CA LYS A 5 -12.83 -28.50 13.77
C LYS A 5 -11.65 -28.04 14.61
N THR A 6 -10.83 -27.14 14.09
CA THR A 6 -9.61 -26.64 14.74
C THR A 6 -9.85 -25.29 15.41
N GLY A 7 -10.63 -24.42 14.76
CA GLY A 7 -10.83 -23.03 15.18
C GLY A 7 -9.61 -22.15 14.86
N ASN A 8 -9.64 -20.92 15.39
CA ASN A 8 -8.55 -19.97 15.26
C ASN A 8 -7.31 -20.42 16.04
N ILE A 9 -6.13 -20.12 15.53
CA ILE A 9 -4.86 -20.50 16.17
C ILE A 9 -4.14 -19.24 16.64
N THR A 10 -3.68 -19.24 17.88
CA THR A 10 -2.74 -18.23 18.40
C THR A 10 -1.64 -18.97 19.14
N PHE A 11 -0.40 -18.80 18.70
CA PHE A 11 0.72 -19.57 19.22
C PHE A 11 1.98 -18.72 19.38
N LEU A 12 2.67 -18.90 20.52
CA LEU A 12 3.95 -18.25 20.80
C LEU A 12 5.10 -19.10 20.24
N GLY A 13 5.22 -19.10 18.91
CA GLY A 13 6.21 -19.87 18.17
C GLY A 13 5.80 -20.03 16.72
N THR A 14 6.37 -21.02 16.04
CA THR A 14 6.06 -21.32 14.63
C THR A 14 4.81 -22.19 14.51
N VAL A 15 3.90 -21.84 13.59
CA VAL A 15 2.71 -22.63 13.27
C VAL A 15 2.90 -23.30 11.92
N ILE A 16 2.77 -24.63 11.88
CA ILE A 16 2.85 -25.42 10.65
C ILE A 16 1.49 -26.04 10.34
N VAL A 17 0.87 -25.60 9.25
CA VAL A 17 -0.39 -26.11 8.72
C VAL A 17 -0.09 -27.01 7.53
N LYS A 18 -0.17 -28.33 7.72
CA LYS A 18 0.05 -29.34 6.67
C LYS A 18 -0.98 -29.35 5.52
N GLY A 19 -1.96 -28.46 5.55
CA GLY A 19 -3.00 -28.38 4.53
C GLY A 19 -3.58 -26.97 4.45
N ASN A 20 -4.89 -26.84 4.25
CA ASN A 20 -5.50 -25.54 3.98
C ASN A 20 -5.88 -24.77 5.25
N VAL A 21 -5.96 -23.45 5.11
CA VAL A 21 -6.68 -22.56 6.03
C VAL A 21 -8.00 -22.20 5.35
N ASP A 22 -9.10 -22.69 5.90
CA ASP A 22 -10.43 -22.46 5.33
C ASP A 22 -10.89 -21.02 5.61
N ASP A 23 -11.92 -20.58 4.88
CA ASP A 23 -12.52 -19.26 5.05
C ASP A 23 -13.02 -19.04 6.49
N GLY A 24 -12.76 -17.85 7.03
CA GLY A 24 -13.22 -17.41 8.35
C GLY A 24 -12.32 -17.82 9.53
N PHE A 25 -11.18 -18.47 9.28
CA PHE A 25 -10.27 -18.92 10.34
C PHE A 25 -8.96 -18.16 10.35
N ASN A 26 -8.55 -17.67 11.52
CA ASN A 26 -7.39 -16.81 11.68
C ASN A 26 -6.24 -17.54 12.36
N ILE A 27 -5.01 -17.18 11.98
CA ILE A 27 -3.77 -17.71 12.56
C ILE A 27 -2.89 -16.55 12.98
N LYS A 28 -2.47 -16.55 14.25
CA LYS A 28 -1.48 -15.62 14.80
C LYS A 28 -0.29 -16.38 15.37
N ALA A 29 0.91 -15.99 15.00
CA ALA A 29 2.14 -16.63 15.43
C ALA A 29 3.21 -15.59 15.79
N SER A 30 3.89 -15.74 16.92
CA SER A 30 5.07 -14.92 17.23
C SER A 30 6.34 -15.39 16.49
N GLY A 31 6.28 -16.56 15.85
CA GLY A 31 7.33 -17.08 14.97
C GLY A 31 6.89 -17.05 13.51
N ASN A 32 7.20 -18.11 12.78
CA ASN A 32 6.82 -18.24 11.36
C ASN A 32 5.42 -18.88 11.21
N ILE A 33 4.77 -18.67 10.06
CA ILE A 33 3.59 -19.44 9.65
C ILE A 33 3.92 -20.17 8.35
N GLU A 34 3.81 -21.49 8.36
CA GLU A 34 3.97 -22.33 7.17
C GLU A 34 2.65 -23.02 6.83
N VAL A 35 2.13 -22.78 5.64
CA VAL A 35 0.92 -23.40 5.10
C VAL A 35 1.30 -24.18 3.84
N TYR A 36 1.14 -25.50 3.89
CA TYR A 36 1.41 -26.39 2.74
C TYR A 36 0.27 -26.38 1.70
N GLY A 37 -0.91 -25.92 2.10
CA GLY A 37 -2.08 -25.77 1.24
C GLY A 37 -2.34 -24.35 0.76
N THR A 38 -3.60 -24.06 0.48
CA THR A 38 -4.10 -22.70 0.18
C THR A 38 -4.58 -21.99 1.44
N VAL A 39 -4.57 -20.67 1.38
CA VAL A 39 -5.16 -19.80 2.40
C VAL A 39 -6.40 -19.15 1.81
N GLY A 40 -7.55 -19.37 2.43
CA GLY A 40 -8.82 -18.75 2.03
C GLY A 40 -9.00 -17.36 2.61
N LYS A 41 -10.26 -16.95 2.77
CA LYS A 41 -10.70 -15.69 3.39
C LYS A 41 -10.35 -15.68 4.88
N SER A 42 -9.13 -15.33 5.22
CA SER A 42 -8.56 -15.50 6.57
C SER A 42 -7.57 -14.40 6.91
N ILE A 43 -7.31 -14.24 8.22
CA ILE A 43 -6.29 -13.35 8.75
C ILE A 43 -5.09 -14.17 9.20
N LEU A 44 -3.94 -13.96 8.57
CA LEU A 44 -2.65 -14.55 8.94
C LEU A 44 -1.72 -13.46 9.44
N GLU A 45 -1.26 -13.55 10.68
CA GLU A 45 -0.31 -12.61 11.28
C GLU A 45 0.88 -13.37 11.87
N ALA A 46 2.07 -13.06 11.38
CA ALA A 46 3.32 -13.61 11.90
C ALA A 46 4.30 -12.47 12.21
N ASP A 47 5.01 -12.55 13.34
CA ASP A 47 6.16 -11.67 13.58
C ASP A 47 7.39 -12.11 12.75
N GLY A 48 7.43 -13.38 12.34
CA GLY A 48 8.44 -13.93 11.43
C GLY A 48 8.00 -13.97 9.97
N ASP A 49 8.46 -15.01 9.28
CA ASP A 49 8.17 -15.28 7.88
C ASP A 49 6.81 -15.99 7.70
N ILE A 50 6.14 -15.73 6.58
CA ILE A 50 4.95 -16.48 6.16
C ILE A 50 5.26 -17.21 4.86
N VAL A 51 5.06 -18.52 4.83
CA VAL A 51 5.23 -19.35 3.64
C VAL A 51 3.92 -20.05 3.33
N VAL A 52 3.34 -19.73 2.18
CA VAL A 52 2.18 -20.42 1.61
C VAL A 52 2.64 -21.17 0.37
N SER A 53 2.68 -22.49 0.44
CA SER A 53 3.21 -23.32 -0.65
C SER A 53 2.36 -23.22 -1.92
N GLN A 54 1.06 -22.95 -1.76
CA GLN A 54 0.14 -22.66 -2.84
C GLN A 54 -0.19 -21.16 -2.85
N GLY A 55 -1.45 -20.78 -2.99
CA GLY A 55 -1.85 -19.38 -3.08
C GLY A 55 -2.80 -18.92 -1.99
N ILE A 56 -3.02 -17.61 -2.01
CA ILE A 56 -3.86 -16.87 -1.07
C ILE A 56 -5.07 -16.34 -1.83
N LEU A 57 -6.26 -16.71 -1.36
CA LEU A 57 -7.56 -16.43 -1.96
C LEU A 57 -8.43 -15.70 -0.94
N GLY A 58 -8.16 -14.42 -0.74
CA GLY A 58 -8.75 -13.62 0.33
C GLY A 58 -10.20 -13.20 0.10
N ARG A 59 -10.71 -13.26 -1.14
CA ARG A 59 -12.08 -12.82 -1.51
C ARG A 59 -12.44 -11.43 -0.96
N ASP A 60 -11.49 -10.50 -1.05
CA ASP A 60 -11.57 -9.09 -0.66
C ASP A 60 -11.68 -8.84 0.86
N GLU A 61 -11.67 -9.90 1.69
CA GLU A 61 -11.67 -9.80 3.15
C GLU A 61 -10.43 -10.44 3.81
N GLY A 62 -9.59 -11.13 3.03
CA GLY A 62 -8.36 -11.74 3.53
C GLY A 62 -7.29 -10.70 3.86
N TYR A 63 -6.56 -10.94 4.95
CA TYR A 63 -5.45 -10.10 5.40
C TYR A 63 -4.23 -10.92 5.79
N VAL A 64 -3.06 -10.57 5.28
CA VAL A 64 -1.81 -11.25 5.59
C VAL A 64 -0.78 -10.22 6.03
N ARG A 65 -0.22 -10.42 7.22
CA ARG A 65 0.85 -9.59 7.76
C ARG A 65 2.04 -10.46 8.17
N ALA A 66 3.19 -10.22 7.54
CA ALA A 66 4.45 -10.87 7.90
C ALA A 66 5.45 -9.83 8.42
N GLY A 67 6.00 -10.05 9.62
CA GLY A 67 7.04 -9.22 10.21
C GLY A 67 8.41 -9.40 9.56
N ARG A 68 8.57 -10.42 8.70
CA ARG A 68 9.73 -10.59 7.81
C ARG A 68 9.29 -10.67 6.36
N SER A 69 9.38 -11.83 5.70
CA SER A 69 9.09 -12.01 4.27
C SER A 69 7.88 -12.93 4.04
N LEU A 70 7.28 -12.83 2.85
CA LEU A 70 6.18 -13.68 2.39
C LEU A 70 6.58 -14.45 1.12
N TRP A 71 6.34 -15.77 1.12
CA TRP A 71 6.41 -16.60 -0.08
C TRP A 71 5.03 -17.16 -0.39
N ALA A 72 4.59 -16.98 -1.64
CA ALA A 72 3.34 -17.54 -2.13
C ALA A 72 3.45 -17.93 -3.61
N LYS A 73 2.63 -18.88 -4.06
CA LYS A 73 2.48 -19.16 -5.49
C LYS A 73 1.67 -18.08 -6.19
N PHE A 74 0.57 -17.63 -5.60
CA PHE A 74 -0.25 -16.53 -6.12
C PHE A 74 -0.98 -15.82 -4.98
N ILE A 75 -1.33 -14.55 -5.20
CA ILE A 75 -2.10 -13.73 -4.25
C ILE A 75 -3.29 -13.15 -5.02
N GLN A 76 -4.51 -13.35 -4.52
CA GLN A 76 -5.71 -12.91 -5.20
C GLN A 76 -6.71 -12.31 -4.22
N ASN A 77 -7.26 -11.14 -4.56
CA ASN A 77 -8.31 -10.45 -3.79
C ASN A 77 -7.98 -10.40 -2.28
N THR A 78 -6.76 -9.99 -1.94
CA THR A 78 -6.24 -10.01 -0.56
C THR A 78 -5.47 -8.72 -0.27
N LYS A 79 -5.47 -8.29 0.98
CA LYS A 79 -4.55 -7.25 1.46
C LYS A 79 -3.35 -7.89 2.16
N VAL A 80 -2.15 -7.47 1.77
CA VAL A 80 -0.88 -8.06 2.22
C VAL A 80 0.07 -6.94 2.65
N ASP A 81 0.59 -7.04 3.87
CA ASP A 81 1.58 -6.12 4.45
C ASP A 81 2.81 -6.91 4.93
N VAL A 82 3.98 -6.59 4.38
CA VAL A 82 5.22 -7.34 4.65
C VAL A 82 6.38 -6.38 4.91
N GLU A 83 7.13 -6.61 5.98
CA GLU A 83 8.22 -5.73 6.41
C GLU A 83 9.52 -5.93 5.61
N GLU A 84 9.70 -7.07 4.95
CA GLU A 84 10.84 -7.31 4.07
C GLU A 84 10.37 -7.63 2.65
N TYR A 85 10.56 -8.86 2.18
CA TYR A 85 10.41 -9.22 0.77
C TYR A 85 9.11 -9.99 0.54
N ILE A 86 8.50 -9.77 -0.63
CA ILE A 86 7.39 -10.58 -1.11
C ILE A 86 7.84 -11.32 -2.36
N ILE A 87 7.86 -12.66 -2.29
CA ILE A 87 8.26 -13.52 -3.38
C ILE A 87 7.03 -14.29 -3.85
N VAL A 88 6.62 -14.05 -5.10
CA VAL A 88 5.45 -14.70 -5.69
C VAL A 88 5.83 -15.47 -6.96
N ALA A 89 5.40 -16.72 -7.09
CA ALA A 89 5.77 -17.51 -8.26
C ALA A 89 4.96 -17.12 -9.52
N GLU A 90 3.63 -17.09 -9.45
CA GLU A 90 2.77 -16.94 -10.62
C GLU A 90 2.20 -15.54 -10.78
N GLY A 91 1.55 -14.97 -9.76
CA GLY A 91 0.98 -13.64 -9.95
C GLY A 91 0.23 -13.06 -8.77
N ILE A 92 0.01 -11.76 -8.87
CA ILE A 92 -0.79 -10.96 -7.94
C ILE A 92 -1.99 -10.45 -8.73
N VAL A 93 -3.20 -10.74 -8.26
CA VAL A 93 -4.45 -10.42 -8.97
C VAL A 93 -5.38 -9.64 -8.06
N ASN A 94 -5.80 -8.46 -8.50
CA ASN A 94 -6.76 -7.60 -7.78
C ASN A 94 -6.49 -7.50 -6.27
N SER A 95 -5.24 -7.24 -5.89
CA SER A 95 -4.80 -7.28 -4.49
C SER A 95 -4.11 -5.99 -4.09
N GLN A 96 -4.13 -5.67 -2.80
CA GLN A 96 -3.36 -4.58 -2.22
C GLN A 96 -2.14 -5.16 -1.52
N VAL A 97 -0.96 -4.97 -2.10
CA VAL A 97 0.27 -5.63 -1.64
C VAL A 97 1.30 -4.56 -1.31
N THR A 98 1.75 -4.50 -0.07
CA THR A 98 2.78 -3.58 0.41
C THR A 98 3.98 -4.35 0.93
N SER A 99 5.17 -4.03 0.44
CA SER A 99 6.45 -4.52 0.91
C SER A 99 7.35 -3.35 1.29
N ASN A 100 8.02 -3.42 2.45
CA ASN A 100 8.98 -2.39 2.86
C ASN A 100 10.37 -2.57 2.25
N LYS A 101 10.59 -3.59 1.40
CA LYS A 101 11.80 -3.77 0.58
C LYS A 101 11.44 -4.00 -0.89
N LYS A 102 11.46 -5.24 -1.37
CA LYS A 102 11.26 -5.62 -2.77
C LYS A 102 10.12 -6.63 -2.96
N ILE A 103 9.47 -6.54 -4.11
CA ILE A 103 8.48 -7.53 -4.57
C ILE A 103 9.02 -8.23 -5.81
N LEU A 104 9.16 -9.55 -5.73
CA LEU A 104 9.82 -10.37 -6.75
C LEU A 104 8.85 -11.41 -7.28
N LEU A 105 8.43 -11.30 -8.54
CA LEU A 105 7.65 -12.33 -9.20
C LEU A 105 8.56 -13.22 -10.06
N GLN A 106 8.81 -14.46 -9.64
CA GLN A 106 9.91 -15.29 -10.15
C GLN A 106 9.51 -16.48 -11.04
N GLY A 107 8.24 -16.66 -11.41
CA GLY A 107 7.80 -17.78 -12.23
C GLY A 107 7.59 -17.48 -13.72
N LYS A 108 7.34 -18.54 -14.50
CA LYS A 108 7.16 -18.46 -15.97
C LYS A 108 5.98 -17.56 -16.38
N ARG A 109 4.94 -17.50 -15.53
CA ARG A 109 3.69 -16.73 -15.72
C ARG A 109 3.60 -15.49 -14.81
N ALA A 110 4.71 -15.07 -14.18
CA ALA A 110 4.82 -13.92 -13.30
C ALA A 110 4.07 -12.68 -13.82
N SER A 111 2.86 -12.42 -13.33
CA SER A 111 2.06 -11.28 -13.76
C SER A 111 1.36 -10.58 -12.62
N ILE A 112 1.33 -9.24 -12.66
CA ILE A 112 0.50 -8.43 -11.76
C ILE A 112 -0.69 -7.92 -12.57
N MET A 113 -1.90 -8.25 -12.16
CA MET A 113 -3.14 -7.90 -12.86
C MET A 113 -4.13 -7.29 -11.89
N GLY A 114 -4.24 -5.97 -11.89
CA GLY A 114 -5.18 -5.23 -11.05
C GLY A 114 -4.73 -5.06 -9.60
N GLY A 115 -5.22 -3.99 -8.99
CA GLY A 115 -4.95 -3.65 -7.60
C GLY A 115 -3.79 -2.67 -7.45
N HIS A 116 -3.26 -2.60 -6.23
CA HIS A 116 -2.24 -1.65 -5.82
C HIS A 116 -1.05 -2.39 -5.25
N VAL A 117 0.11 -2.28 -5.90
CA VAL A 117 1.33 -2.96 -5.48
C VAL A 117 2.40 -1.92 -5.17
N PHE A 118 2.86 -1.94 -3.94
CA PHE A 118 3.82 -0.98 -3.40
C PHE A 118 5.07 -1.72 -2.91
N ALA A 119 6.26 -1.24 -3.30
CA ALA A 119 7.52 -1.67 -2.70
C ALA A 119 8.44 -0.47 -2.43
N THR A 120 9.19 -0.46 -1.34
CA THR A 120 10.12 0.66 -1.06
C THR A 120 11.21 0.78 -2.13
N GLU A 121 11.80 -0.34 -2.54
CA GLU A 121 12.98 -0.39 -3.40
C GLU A 121 12.59 -0.80 -4.83
N GLU A 122 12.29 -2.07 -5.06
CA GLU A 122 12.15 -2.60 -6.42
C GLU A 122 10.96 -3.56 -6.56
N ILE A 123 10.29 -3.47 -7.72
CA ILE A 123 9.27 -4.44 -8.13
C ILE A 123 9.74 -5.10 -9.41
N TYR A 124 9.88 -6.42 -9.35
CA TYR A 124 10.19 -7.26 -10.49
C TYR A 124 9.01 -8.13 -10.88
N THR A 125 8.66 -8.11 -12.16
CA THR A 125 7.66 -9.02 -12.73
C THR A 125 7.94 -9.29 -14.20
N LYS A 126 7.30 -10.31 -14.76
CA LYS A 126 7.35 -10.55 -16.20
C LYS A 126 6.30 -9.70 -16.92
N ASN A 127 5.05 -9.73 -16.49
CA ASN A 127 3.98 -8.93 -17.10
C ASN A 127 3.31 -7.99 -16.08
N LEU A 128 2.93 -6.81 -16.53
CA LEU A 128 2.21 -5.79 -15.74
C LEU A 128 0.91 -5.40 -16.44
N GLY A 129 -0.19 -5.45 -15.72
CA GLY A 129 -1.52 -5.09 -16.21
C GLY A 129 -2.25 -6.24 -16.89
N SER A 130 -3.49 -5.99 -17.29
CA SER A 130 -4.33 -6.95 -18.02
C SER A 130 -4.39 -6.62 -19.51
N PRO A 131 -4.34 -7.63 -20.40
CA PRO A 131 -4.62 -7.44 -21.81
C PRO A 131 -6.02 -6.82 -21.99
N GLY A 132 -6.10 -5.67 -22.66
CA GLY A 132 -7.36 -4.95 -22.87
C GLY A 132 -7.79 -3.98 -21.77
N GLY A 133 -6.98 -3.77 -20.72
CA GLY A 133 -7.17 -2.67 -19.75
C GLY A 133 -8.36 -2.83 -18.78
N GLY A 134 -8.89 -4.05 -18.62
CA GLY A 134 -10.06 -4.30 -17.76
C GLY A 134 -9.81 -4.23 -16.25
N SER A 135 -8.56 -4.04 -15.81
CA SER A 135 -8.22 -3.99 -14.38
C SER A 135 -7.20 -2.90 -14.11
N GLU A 136 -7.59 -1.89 -13.34
CA GLU A 136 -6.69 -0.81 -12.94
C GLU A 136 -5.54 -1.37 -12.11
N THR A 137 -4.32 -1.17 -12.59
CA THR A 137 -3.10 -1.66 -11.94
C THR A 137 -2.23 -0.47 -11.60
N ILE A 138 -2.02 -0.24 -10.32
CA ILE A 138 -1.20 0.85 -9.80
C ILE A 138 0.04 0.24 -9.15
N ILE A 139 1.21 0.62 -9.66
CA ILE A 139 2.50 0.18 -9.16
C ILE A 139 3.21 1.39 -8.57
N GLU A 140 3.76 1.24 -7.36
CA GLU A 140 4.46 2.33 -6.68
C GLU A 140 5.79 1.85 -6.09
N VAL A 141 6.86 2.62 -6.35
CA VAL A 141 8.18 2.36 -5.78
C VAL A 141 8.95 3.62 -5.40
N GLY A 142 9.98 3.47 -4.58
CA GLY A 142 10.96 4.53 -4.31
C GLY A 142 10.63 5.43 -3.12
N TYR A 143 9.76 5.01 -2.20
CA TYR A 143 9.42 5.76 -1.00
C TYR A 143 9.44 4.88 0.23
N ASP A 144 9.58 5.50 1.41
CA ASP A 144 9.20 4.82 2.65
C ASP A 144 7.65 4.74 2.75
N PRO A 145 7.05 3.54 2.71
CA PRO A 145 5.59 3.36 2.79
C PRO A 145 5.00 3.91 4.08
N ARG A 146 5.73 3.87 5.20
CA ARG A 146 5.23 4.40 6.48
C ARG A 146 5.08 5.91 6.41
N SER A 147 6.13 6.58 5.95
CA SER A 147 6.11 8.03 5.70
C SER A 147 5.06 8.43 4.67
N LYS A 148 4.88 7.65 3.59
CA LYS A 148 3.86 7.93 2.56
C LYS A 148 2.43 7.75 3.07
N ARG A 149 2.16 6.67 3.81
CA ARG A 149 0.85 6.47 4.47
C ARG A 149 0.57 7.61 5.43
N ARG A 150 1.54 7.94 6.29
CA ARG A 150 1.41 9.08 7.21
C ARG A 150 1.14 10.38 6.47
N LEU A 151 1.84 10.63 5.36
CA LEU A 151 1.62 11.80 4.53
C LEU A 151 0.21 11.82 3.92
N GLY A 152 -0.27 10.69 3.42
CA GLY A 152 -1.65 10.54 2.93
C GLY A 152 -2.68 10.82 4.03
N ASP A 153 -2.49 10.24 5.23
CA ASP A 153 -3.38 10.46 6.38
C ASP A 153 -3.42 11.93 6.80
N LEU A 154 -2.27 12.61 6.81
CA LEU A 154 -2.18 14.04 7.11
C LEU A 154 -2.84 14.88 6.02
N GLN A 155 -2.63 14.57 4.75
CA GLN A 155 -3.27 15.28 3.64
C GLN A 155 -4.79 15.12 3.64
N GLU A 156 -5.30 13.93 3.93
CA GLU A 156 -6.74 13.69 4.04
C GLU A 156 -7.35 14.46 5.22
N LYS A 157 -6.69 14.43 6.39
CA LYS A 157 -7.11 15.22 7.55
C LYS A 157 -7.08 16.72 7.27
N GLN A 158 -6.04 17.21 6.61
CA GLN A 158 -5.93 18.61 6.21
C GLN A 158 -7.05 19.00 5.25
N ALA A 159 -7.38 18.15 4.27
CA ALA A 159 -8.48 18.40 3.34
C ALA A 159 -9.85 18.50 4.06
N ILE A 160 -10.05 17.71 5.12
CA ILE A 160 -11.26 17.79 5.95
C ILE A 160 -11.29 19.12 6.73
N LEU A 161 -10.18 19.50 7.37
CA LEU A 161 -10.08 20.76 8.12
C LEU A 161 -10.27 22.00 7.23
N ILE A 162 -9.73 21.98 6.01
CA ILE A 162 -9.93 23.08 5.04
C ILE A 162 -11.41 23.22 4.66
N ARG A 163 -12.13 22.11 4.47
CA ARG A 163 -13.58 22.16 4.20
C ARG A 163 -14.36 22.72 5.39
N GLU A 164 -14.00 22.32 6.61
CA GLU A 164 -14.60 22.87 7.84
C GLU A 164 -14.31 24.38 7.95
N LEU A 165 -13.10 24.82 7.61
CA LEU A 165 -12.72 26.23 7.58
C LEU A 165 -13.58 27.03 6.59
N ASP A 166 -13.76 26.52 5.35
CA ASP A 166 -14.57 27.19 4.32
C ASP A 166 -16.03 27.36 4.78
N GLU A 167 -16.62 26.35 5.44
CA GLU A 167 -17.97 26.44 6.01
C GLU A 167 -18.05 27.47 7.15
N ILE A 168 -17.06 27.49 8.04
CA ILE A 168 -16.99 28.47 9.14
C ILE A 168 -16.83 29.89 8.58
N GLU A 169 -16.02 30.09 7.54
CA GLU A 169 -15.84 31.40 6.91
C GLU A 169 -17.12 31.90 6.23
N LEU A 170 -17.87 31.04 5.53
CA LEU A 170 -19.17 31.37 4.96
C LEU A 170 -20.18 31.79 6.04
N ASN A 171 -20.23 31.07 7.14
CA ASN A 171 -21.09 31.38 8.28
C ASN A 171 -20.69 32.70 8.95
N LEU A 172 -19.39 32.93 9.16
CA LEU A 172 -18.85 34.19 9.69
C LEU A 172 -19.18 35.36 8.76
N GLN A 173 -18.95 35.25 7.45
CA GLN A 173 -19.30 36.30 6.49
C GLN A 173 -20.80 36.61 6.50
N THR A 174 -21.66 35.60 6.62
CA THR A 174 -23.11 35.78 6.72
C THR A 174 -23.49 36.53 8.00
N LEU A 175 -22.87 36.18 9.13
CA LEU A 175 -23.09 36.83 10.42
C LEU A 175 -22.54 38.28 10.44
N GLU A 176 -21.36 38.53 9.86
CA GLU A 176 -20.78 39.86 9.72
C GLU A 176 -21.59 40.76 8.80
N ASN A 177 -22.07 40.24 7.67
CA ASN A 177 -22.95 40.98 6.76
C ASN A 177 -24.29 41.30 7.45
N THR A 178 -24.83 40.36 8.23
CA THR A 178 -26.02 40.61 9.06
C THR A 178 -25.75 41.69 10.12
N LYS A 179 -24.56 41.70 10.73
CA LYS A 179 -24.12 42.73 11.69
C LYS A 179 -24.02 44.11 11.06
N LYS A 180 -23.44 44.20 9.86
CA LYS A 180 -23.33 45.44 9.08
C LYS A 180 -24.69 45.99 8.66
N VAL A 181 -25.64 45.14 8.31
CA VAL A 181 -26.98 45.54 7.83
C VAL A 181 -27.94 45.90 8.99
N ARG A 182 -27.95 45.13 10.08
CA ARG A 182 -28.91 45.34 11.20
C ARG A 182 -28.40 46.21 12.36
N LYS A 183 -27.10 46.54 12.41
CA LYS A 183 -26.41 47.24 13.53
C LYS A 183 -26.49 46.58 14.91
N THR A 184 -27.39 45.62 15.14
CA THR A 184 -27.51 44.81 16.35
C THR A 184 -27.61 43.32 16.00
N LEU A 185 -26.88 42.47 16.73
CA LEU A 185 -27.03 41.01 16.68
C LEU A 185 -27.76 40.53 17.94
N PRO A 186 -28.65 39.52 17.84
CA PRO A 186 -29.15 38.79 18.99
C PRO A 186 -28.01 38.08 19.75
N HIS A 187 -28.11 37.97 21.07
CA HIS A 187 -27.09 37.38 21.95
C HIS A 187 -26.61 35.99 21.49
N ASP A 188 -27.54 35.15 21.01
CA ASP A 188 -27.24 33.81 20.46
C ASP A 188 -26.27 33.85 19.25
N LYS A 189 -26.40 34.88 18.41
CA LYS A 189 -25.56 35.04 17.22
C LYS A 189 -24.21 35.67 17.53
N GLU A 190 -24.11 36.48 18.60
CA GLU A 190 -22.82 36.97 19.11
C GLU A 190 -22.01 35.86 19.75
N GLU A 191 -22.65 34.97 20.51
CA GLU A 191 -21.98 33.81 21.09
C GLU A 191 -21.51 32.82 20.01
N SER A 192 -22.32 32.62 18.97
CA SER A 192 -21.94 31.84 17.79
C SER A 192 -20.76 32.46 17.03
N LEU A 193 -20.72 33.80 16.92
CA LEU A 193 -19.60 34.52 16.31
C LEU A 193 -18.30 34.25 17.05
N VAL A 194 -18.30 34.40 18.39
CA VAL A 194 -17.12 34.14 19.23
C VAL A 194 -16.67 32.68 19.12
N LYS A 195 -17.63 31.72 19.13
CA LYS A 195 -17.32 30.29 18.96
C LYS A 195 -16.72 29.99 17.58
N PHE A 196 -17.26 30.57 16.51
CA PHE A 196 -16.75 30.38 15.15
C PHE A 196 -15.38 31.04 14.94
N THR A 197 -15.11 32.23 15.50
CA THR A 197 -13.76 32.81 15.44
C THR A 197 -12.75 32.02 16.24
N ALA A 198 -13.10 31.55 17.44
CA ALA A 198 -12.21 30.69 18.23
C ALA A 198 -11.89 29.38 17.50
N ARG A 199 -12.92 28.72 16.94
CA ARG A 199 -12.75 27.49 16.16
C ARG A 199 -11.92 27.72 14.90
N LYS A 200 -12.09 28.85 14.23
CA LYS A 200 -11.26 29.25 13.08
C LYS A 200 -9.78 29.36 13.45
N GLU A 201 -9.47 30.03 14.55
CA GLU A 201 -8.08 30.17 15.03
C GLU A 201 -7.48 28.81 15.38
N GLU A 202 -8.23 27.93 16.04
CA GLU A 202 -7.79 26.55 16.32
C GLU A 202 -7.45 25.77 15.03
N ILE A 203 -8.35 25.79 14.04
CA ILE A 203 -8.16 25.07 12.77
C ILE A 203 -6.94 25.62 12.00
N LEU A 204 -6.73 26.94 12.03
CA LEU A 204 -5.57 27.55 11.36
C LEU A 204 -4.25 27.10 11.98
N VAL A 205 -4.15 27.09 13.31
CA VAL A 205 -2.96 26.60 14.03
C VAL A 205 -2.72 25.12 13.75
N GLU A 206 -3.77 24.29 13.78
CA GLU A 206 -3.68 22.86 13.48
C GLU A 206 -3.25 22.61 12.02
N SER A 207 -3.81 23.35 11.07
CA SER A 207 -3.48 23.24 9.64
C SER A 207 -2.04 23.68 9.35
N GLU A 208 -1.55 24.71 10.05
CA GLU A 208 -0.16 25.17 9.90
C GLU A 208 0.83 24.13 10.46
N ALA A 209 0.56 23.56 11.64
CA ALA A 209 1.36 22.49 12.20
C ALA A 209 1.38 21.24 11.28
N MET A 210 0.22 20.89 10.74
CA MET A 210 0.09 19.77 9.80
C MET A 210 0.85 20.02 8.49
N SER A 211 0.78 21.25 7.97
CA SER A 211 1.54 21.66 6.78
C SER A 211 3.05 21.55 7.00
N ALA A 212 3.54 21.95 8.18
CA ALA A 212 4.94 21.82 8.54
C ALA A 212 5.38 20.34 8.62
N GLU A 213 4.58 19.46 9.25
CA GLU A 213 4.85 18.02 9.30
C GLU A 213 4.86 17.41 7.90
N ILE A 214 3.91 17.76 7.03
CA ILE A 214 3.87 17.34 5.63
C ILE A 214 5.16 17.76 4.91
N GLN A 215 5.58 19.02 5.05
CA GLN A 215 6.82 19.51 4.42
C GLN A 215 8.06 18.77 4.92
N GLN A 216 8.13 18.45 6.22
CA GLN A 216 9.24 17.68 6.78
C GLN A 216 9.27 16.26 6.24
N ILE A 217 8.13 15.57 6.20
CA ILE A 217 8.04 14.20 5.64
C ILE A 217 8.39 14.21 4.16
N GLN A 218 7.90 15.18 3.39
CA GLN A 218 8.24 15.33 1.98
C GLN A 218 9.75 15.58 1.79
N GLN A 219 10.37 16.39 2.65
CA GLN A 219 11.81 16.63 2.58
C GLN A 219 12.61 15.35 2.90
N TYR A 220 12.23 14.63 3.95
CA TYR A 220 12.82 13.34 4.29
C TYR A 220 12.71 12.33 3.14
N LEU A 221 11.54 12.24 2.50
CA LEU A 221 11.32 11.37 1.34
C LEU A 221 12.14 11.78 0.12
N ARG A 222 12.40 13.08 -0.09
CA ARG A 222 13.29 13.57 -1.16
C ARG A 222 14.75 13.22 -0.90
N ASP A 223 15.19 13.30 0.36
CA ASP A 223 16.58 13.06 0.75
C ASP A 223 16.92 11.56 0.77
N LEU A 224 15.91 10.70 0.93
CA LEU A 224 16.03 9.26 0.77
C LEU A 224 16.44 8.91 -0.67
N LYS A 225 17.73 8.58 -0.84
CA LYS A 225 18.30 8.03 -2.07
C LYS A 225 17.86 6.58 -2.35
N VAL A 226 16.63 6.20 -2.01
CA VAL A 226 16.11 4.88 -2.36
C VAL A 226 15.88 4.85 -3.85
N ILE A 227 16.67 4.05 -4.56
CA ILE A 227 16.56 3.91 -6.01
C ILE A 227 15.34 3.02 -6.27
N GLY A 228 14.19 3.67 -6.48
CA GLY A 228 12.96 3.01 -6.86
C GLY A 228 13.03 2.50 -8.30
N LYS A 229 12.84 1.19 -8.52
CA LYS A 229 12.76 0.62 -9.88
C LYS A 229 11.59 -0.32 -10.06
N VAL A 230 10.97 -0.27 -11.23
CA VAL A 230 9.98 -1.26 -11.67
C VAL A 230 10.48 -1.92 -12.94
N SER A 231 10.85 -3.20 -12.86
CA SER A 231 11.38 -3.96 -14.00
C SER A 231 10.35 -4.97 -14.49
N ALA A 232 10.02 -4.87 -15.78
CA ALA A 232 9.12 -5.77 -16.48
C ALA A 232 9.84 -6.48 -17.64
N MET A 233 10.08 -7.79 -17.52
CA MET A 233 10.79 -8.58 -18.56
C MET A 233 9.95 -8.76 -19.83
N GLY A 234 8.65 -9.00 -19.66
CA GLY A 234 7.68 -9.27 -20.70
C GLY A 234 6.96 -8.00 -21.14
N THR A 235 5.64 -7.97 -21.02
CA THR A 235 4.80 -6.86 -21.50
C THR A 235 4.20 -6.07 -20.34
N VAL A 236 4.27 -4.75 -20.43
CA VAL A 236 3.48 -3.80 -19.64
C VAL A 236 2.33 -3.34 -20.51
N TYR A 237 1.12 -3.70 -20.11
CA TYR A 237 -0.10 -3.40 -20.84
C TYR A 237 -0.52 -1.93 -20.67
N ALA A 238 -1.32 -1.43 -21.60
CA ALA A 238 -1.89 -0.10 -21.49
C ALA A 238 -2.85 0.01 -20.29
N GLY A 239 -2.89 1.18 -19.66
CA GLY A 239 -3.70 1.45 -18.47
C GLY A 239 -2.98 1.23 -17.13
N VAL A 240 -1.75 0.70 -17.14
CA VAL A 240 -0.93 0.58 -15.94
C VAL A 240 -0.43 1.97 -15.53
N LYS A 241 -0.61 2.31 -14.25
CA LYS A 241 -0.09 3.54 -13.65
C LYS A 241 1.13 3.22 -12.82
N ILE A 242 2.27 3.81 -13.16
CA ILE A 242 3.54 3.57 -12.47
C ILE A 242 3.94 4.85 -11.77
N HIS A 243 4.12 4.78 -10.46
CA HIS A 243 4.67 5.86 -9.67
C HIS A 243 6.05 5.46 -9.18
N VAL A 244 7.06 6.26 -9.51
CA VAL A 244 8.42 6.09 -9.02
C VAL A 244 8.79 7.39 -8.34
N ARG A 245 8.89 7.38 -7.01
CA ARG A 245 8.92 8.62 -6.22
C ARG A 245 7.77 9.55 -6.67
N ASP A 246 8.00 10.87 -6.66
CA ASP A 246 6.98 11.90 -6.93
C ASP A 246 6.56 11.97 -8.40
N ALA A 247 7.16 11.14 -9.26
CA ALA A 247 6.86 11.11 -10.68
C ALA A 247 5.89 9.97 -11.01
N LYS A 248 5.00 10.24 -11.96
CA LYS A 248 4.00 9.31 -12.47
C LYS A 248 4.18 9.09 -13.96
N ASP A 249 4.04 7.84 -14.40
CA ASP A 249 3.92 7.44 -15.80
C ASP A 249 2.63 6.63 -16.00
N ASP A 250 1.71 7.19 -16.78
CA ASP A 250 0.52 6.48 -17.24
C ASP A 250 0.83 5.79 -18.56
N VAL A 251 0.95 4.45 -18.54
CA VAL A 251 1.28 3.66 -19.72
C VAL A 251 0.10 3.65 -20.69
N ARG A 252 0.15 4.49 -21.73
CA ARG A 252 -0.92 4.57 -22.76
C ARG A 252 -0.82 3.51 -23.83
N THR A 253 0.38 3.04 -24.12
CA THR A 253 0.68 2.03 -25.14
C THR A 253 1.50 0.92 -24.55
N GLU A 254 1.25 -0.30 -25.00
CA GLU A 254 1.96 -1.47 -24.49
C GLU A 254 3.46 -1.37 -24.78
N VAL A 255 4.28 -1.63 -23.77
CA VAL A 255 5.74 -1.65 -23.89
C VAL A 255 6.28 -2.99 -23.42
N LYS A 256 7.45 -3.39 -23.94
CA LYS A 256 8.05 -4.69 -23.63
C LYS A 256 9.47 -4.52 -23.12
N ALA A 257 9.90 -5.43 -22.23
CA ALA A 257 11.26 -5.49 -21.71
C ALA A 257 11.81 -4.13 -21.26
N VAL A 258 11.14 -3.53 -20.27
CA VAL A 258 11.39 -2.16 -19.83
C VAL A 258 11.63 -2.10 -18.32
N THR A 259 12.48 -1.17 -17.90
CA THR A 259 12.61 -0.76 -16.49
C THR A 259 12.21 0.70 -16.35
N PHE A 260 11.33 0.99 -15.39
CA PHE A 260 10.92 2.34 -15.02
C PHE A 260 11.74 2.79 -13.82
N PHE A 261 12.33 3.96 -13.90
CA PHE A 261 13.15 4.53 -12.84
C PHE A 261 12.98 6.05 -12.80
N TYR A 262 13.32 6.66 -11.67
CA TYR A 262 13.23 8.10 -11.48
C TYR A 262 14.52 8.77 -11.92
N GLU A 263 14.43 9.72 -12.84
CA GLU A 263 15.56 10.53 -13.31
C GLU A 263 15.08 11.95 -13.61
N ASP A 264 15.78 12.95 -13.07
CA ASP A 264 15.52 14.39 -13.29
C ASP A 264 14.07 14.85 -13.04
N GLY A 265 13.37 14.27 -12.05
CA GLY A 265 11.99 14.64 -11.72
C GLY A 265 10.92 13.90 -12.51
N PHE A 266 11.30 13.02 -13.45
CA PHE A 266 10.38 12.26 -14.28
C PHE A 266 10.62 10.76 -14.16
N VAL A 267 9.59 9.97 -14.43
CA VAL A 267 9.76 8.54 -14.64
C VAL A 267 10.30 8.35 -16.06
N ARG A 268 11.49 7.75 -16.17
CA ARG A 268 12.07 7.37 -17.46
C ARG A 268 11.98 5.86 -17.67
N ARG A 269 11.97 5.47 -18.94
CA ARG A 269 11.92 4.09 -19.41
C ARG A 269 13.28 3.71 -19.96
N GLY A 270 13.90 2.69 -19.37
CA GLY A 270 15.19 2.14 -19.77
C GLY A 270 15.09 0.70 -20.27
N LYS A 271 16.25 0.12 -20.61
CA LYS A 271 16.35 -1.32 -20.88
C LYS A 271 15.99 -2.10 -19.63
N TYR A 272 15.37 -3.26 -19.83
CA TYR A 272 15.11 -4.21 -18.75
C TYR A 272 16.37 -4.56 -17.94
N GLU A 273 16.26 -4.41 -16.63
CA GLU A 273 17.23 -4.87 -15.65
C GLU A 273 16.66 -6.08 -14.89
N ALA A 274 17.41 -7.19 -14.91
CA ALA A 274 17.05 -8.39 -14.17
C ALA A 274 17.26 -8.20 -12.66
N PRO A 275 16.49 -8.91 -11.81
CA PRO A 275 16.75 -8.94 -10.37
C PRO A 275 18.16 -9.49 -10.10
N SER A 276 18.76 -9.06 -8.99
CA SER A 276 20.11 -9.51 -8.62
C SER A 276 20.15 -11.02 -8.34
N ASP A 277 21.33 -11.64 -8.47
CA ASP A 277 21.50 -13.07 -8.21
C ASP A 277 21.08 -13.45 -6.78
N ASP A 278 21.31 -12.57 -5.79
CA ASP A 278 20.90 -12.77 -4.40
C ASP A 278 19.37 -12.75 -4.26
N ASP A 279 18.69 -11.88 -5.01
CA ASP A 279 17.23 -11.83 -5.05
C ASP A 279 16.64 -13.12 -5.66
N THR A 280 17.29 -13.69 -6.69
CA THR A 280 16.82 -14.91 -7.36
C THR A 280 17.02 -16.20 -6.57
N LYS A 281 17.97 -16.22 -5.62
CA LYS A 281 18.30 -17.41 -4.82
C LYS A 281 17.66 -17.40 -3.44
N ARG A 282 16.81 -16.41 -3.15
CA ARG A 282 16.21 -16.21 -1.82
C ARG A 282 15.19 -17.30 -1.50
N VAL A 283 15.52 -18.12 -0.52
CA VAL A 283 14.64 -19.17 0.02
C VAL A 283 14.14 -18.78 1.42
N PRO A 284 12.98 -19.30 1.88
CA PRO A 284 12.52 -19.05 3.24
C PRO A 284 13.51 -19.60 4.27
N ASP A 285 13.79 -18.83 5.31
CA ASP A 285 14.66 -19.27 6.42
C ASP A 285 14.03 -20.48 7.11
N GLY A 286 14.79 -21.59 7.21
CA GLY A 286 14.32 -22.82 7.86
C GLY A 286 13.54 -23.79 6.95
N TYR A 287 13.39 -23.47 5.66
CA TYR A 287 12.75 -24.37 4.70
C TYR A 287 13.71 -25.51 4.30
N SER A 288 13.67 -26.63 5.04
CA SER A 288 14.28 -27.88 4.60
C SER A 288 13.49 -28.39 3.40
N SER A 289 14.07 -28.25 2.21
CA SER A 289 13.63 -28.96 1.02
C SER A 289 13.86 -30.46 1.27
N ASN A 290 12.78 -31.18 1.58
CA ASN A 290 12.75 -32.64 1.45
C ASN A 290 12.41 -33.02 0.02
#